data_AF-A0A243BS62-F1
#
_entry.id   AF-A0A243BS62-F1
#
_cell.length_a   1.000
_cell.length_b   1.000
_cell.length_c   1.000
_cell.angle_alpha   90.00
_cell.angle_beta   90.00
_cell.angle_gamma   90.00
#
_symmetry.space_group_name_H-M   'P 1'
#
loop_
_entity.id
_entity.type
_entity.pdbx_description
1 polymer ?
#
loop_
_entity_poly.entity_id
_entity_poly.type
_entity_poly.pdbx_seq_one_letter_code
_entity_poly.pdbx_strand_id
1 'polypeptide(L)'
;MTNITHIIDYQGIQPINKTDATTFTIPNSPNKAILVNIELKIPIKDSRNNRVELITTIGFKSGTNRSQLFVRIFRNDIDIFNTQVSIGSTDYKQYSVETFQTIDKNVSSGIHEYTLTVENLTSDASADVIGPLSFSGLAIGQVYNSY
;
A
#
# COMPACT_ATOMS: atom_id res chain seq x y z
N MET A 1 -27.32 22.66 -5.40
CA MET A 1 -25.92 22.48 -5.00
C MET A 1 -25.30 21.44 -5.91
N THR A 2 -24.22 21.79 -6.62
CA THR A 2 -23.48 20.84 -7.45
C THR A 2 -22.18 20.52 -6.73
N ASN A 3 -21.96 19.23 -6.42
CA ASN A 3 -20.69 18.77 -5.89
C ASN A 3 -19.75 18.51 -7.05
N ILE A 4 -18.73 19.35 -7.21
CA ILE A 4 -17.69 19.12 -8.19
C ILE A 4 -16.59 18.30 -7.52
N THR A 5 -16.29 17.15 -8.09
CA THR A 5 -15.14 16.33 -7.68
C THR A 5 -13.93 16.74 -8.52
N HIS A 6 -12.79 16.97 -7.88
CA HIS A 6 -11.53 17.29 -8.56
C HIS A 6 -10.36 16.51 -7.98
N ILE A 7 -9.34 16.29 -8.80
CA ILE A 7 -8.06 15.72 -8.36
C ILE A 7 -7.29 16.82 -7.62
N ILE A 8 -6.84 16.51 -6.41
CA ILE A 8 -5.97 17.37 -5.58
C ILE A 8 -4.51 17.12 -5.95
N ASP A 9 -4.11 15.85 -5.93
CA ASP A 9 -2.74 15.39 -6.18
C ASP A 9 -2.76 13.90 -6.54
N TYR A 10 -1.70 13.44 -7.20
CA TYR A 10 -1.50 12.04 -7.54
C TYR A 10 -0.01 11.71 -7.53
N GLN A 11 0.33 10.58 -6.91
CA GLN A 11 1.64 9.97 -7.01
C GLN A 11 1.49 8.47 -7.22
N GLY A 12 2.41 7.91 -8.00
CA GLY A 12 2.46 6.48 -8.28
C GLY A 12 3.88 6.07 -8.62
N ILE A 13 4.27 4.90 -8.14
CA ILE A 13 5.59 4.34 -8.38
C ILE A 13 5.50 2.83 -8.56
N GLN A 14 6.35 2.29 -9.44
CA GLN A 14 6.46 0.86 -9.71
C GLN A 14 7.94 0.48 -9.76
N PRO A 15 8.59 0.24 -8.61
CA PRO A 15 10.01 -0.12 -8.59
C PRO A 15 10.28 -1.49 -9.22
N ILE A 16 9.32 -2.42 -9.19
CA ILE A 16 9.47 -3.76 -9.77
C ILE A 16 8.30 -4.00 -10.72
N ASN A 17 8.57 -4.04 -12.04
CA ASN A 17 7.52 -4.12 -13.06
C ASN A 17 7.17 -5.55 -13.49
N LYS A 18 7.93 -6.55 -13.05
CA LYS A 18 7.73 -7.96 -13.39
C LYS A 18 8.25 -8.86 -12.29
N THR A 19 7.72 -10.09 -12.25
CA THR A 19 8.15 -11.13 -11.33
C THR A 19 9.62 -11.50 -11.51
N ASP A 20 10.30 -11.79 -10.39
CA ASP A 20 11.69 -12.22 -10.27
C ASP A 20 12.72 -11.21 -10.83
N ALA A 21 12.34 -9.94 -11.06
CA ALA A 21 13.28 -8.90 -11.49
C ALA A 21 14.17 -8.40 -10.34
N THR A 22 13.63 -8.33 -9.13
CA THR A 22 14.36 -8.03 -7.90
C THR A 22 13.63 -8.72 -6.77
N THR A 23 14.38 -9.35 -5.88
CA THR A 23 13.83 -10.18 -4.81
C THR A 23 14.45 -9.80 -3.48
N PHE A 24 13.64 -9.70 -2.43
CA PHE A 24 14.13 -9.61 -1.06
C PHE A 24 13.23 -10.40 -0.12
N THR A 25 13.86 -10.97 0.90
CA THR A 25 13.18 -11.76 1.93
C THR A 25 12.43 -10.87 2.89
N ILE A 26 11.19 -11.26 3.17
CA ILE A 26 10.32 -10.58 4.13
C ILE A 26 10.83 -10.92 5.54
N PRO A 27 11.14 -9.92 6.38
CA PRO A 27 11.57 -10.17 7.74
C PRO A 27 10.44 -10.76 8.59
N ASN A 28 10.81 -11.62 9.54
CA ASN A 28 9.89 -12.11 10.55
C ASN A 28 9.57 -11.01 11.57
N SER A 29 8.31 -11.00 12.00
CA SER A 29 7.82 -10.08 13.03
C SER A 29 8.64 -10.21 14.32
N PRO A 30 8.90 -9.09 15.05
CA PRO A 30 8.31 -7.76 14.88
C PRO A 30 9.05 -6.85 13.88
N ASN A 31 10.02 -7.37 13.14
CA ASN A 31 10.71 -6.60 12.12
C ASN A 31 9.86 -6.51 10.86
N LYS A 32 9.81 -5.33 10.25
CA LYS A 32 9.07 -5.07 9.00
C LYS A 32 9.99 -4.49 7.93
N ALA A 33 9.72 -4.84 6.68
CA ALA A 33 10.34 -4.20 5.51
C ALA A 33 9.48 -3.03 5.04
N ILE A 34 10.11 -1.90 4.71
CA ILE A 34 9.49 -0.83 3.93
C ILE A 34 9.62 -1.21 2.47
N LEU A 35 8.51 -1.32 1.77
CA LEU A 35 8.51 -1.68 0.35
C LEU A 35 8.65 -0.46 -0.53
N VAL A 36 7.88 0.58 -0.21
CA VAL A 36 7.85 1.82 -0.98
C VAL A 36 7.12 2.91 -0.20
N ASN A 37 7.46 4.16 -0.48
CA ASN A 37 6.80 5.35 0.02
C ASN A 37 6.39 6.27 -1.14
N ILE A 38 5.29 7.02 -0.95
CA ILE A 38 4.86 8.11 -1.82
C ILE A 38 4.47 9.31 -0.96
N GLU A 39 4.56 10.52 -1.50
CA GLU A 39 4.14 11.74 -0.81
C GLU A 39 2.98 12.40 -1.54
N LEU A 40 1.93 12.79 -0.83
CA LEU A 40 0.82 13.55 -1.39
C LEU A 40 0.65 14.87 -0.66
N LYS A 41 0.36 15.93 -1.41
CA LYS A 41 0.12 17.27 -0.89
C LYS A 41 -1.35 17.60 -0.88
N ILE A 42 -1.88 17.94 0.30
CA ILE A 42 -3.24 18.44 0.48
C ILE A 42 -3.20 19.95 0.73
N PRO A 43 -3.71 20.79 -0.18
CA PRO A 43 -3.84 22.23 0.04
C PRO A 43 -4.87 22.55 1.14
N ILE A 44 -4.71 23.71 1.80
CA ILE A 44 -5.63 24.19 2.86
C ILE A 44 -7.09 24.20 2.39
N LYS A 45 -7.36 24.63 1.15
CA LYS A 45 -8.71 24.70 0.57
C LYS A 45 -9.43 23.35 0.49
N ASP A 46 -8.70 22.24 0.49
CA ASP A 46 -9.24 20.89 0.32
C ASP A 46 -9.24 20.08 1.63
N SER A 47 -8.82 20.66 2.75
CA SER A 47 -8.52 19.96 4.02
C SER A 47 -9.70 19.37 4.81
N ARG A 48 -10.95 19.55 4.37
CA ARG A 48 -12.16 19.18 5.14
C ARG A 48 -13.08 18.19 4.46
N ASN A 49 -12.93 17.99 3.14
CA ASN A 49 -13.76 17.06 2.38
C ASN A 49 -12.95 16.50 1.22
N ASN A 50 -11.89 15.79 1.58
CA ASN A 50 -11.06 15.05 0.65
C ASN A 50 -11.00 13.57 1.05
N ARG A 51 -10.55 12.76 0.11
CA ARG A 51 -10.12 11.40 0.34
C ARG A 51 -8.87 11.11 -0.47
N VAL A 52 -8.05 10.20 0.01
CA VAL A 52 -6.93 9.61 -0.71
C VAL A 52 -7.27 8.15 -0.95
N GLU A 53 -7.40 7.78 -2.22
CA GLU A 53 -7.57 6.39 -2.66
C GLU A 53 -6.17 5.81 -2.88
N LEU A 54 -5.81 4.78 -2.12
CA LEU A 54 -4.51 4.13 -2.17
C LEU A 54 -4.67 2.73 -2.76
N ILE A 55 -3.83 2.39 -3.75
CA ILE A 55 -3.83 1.09 -4.41
C ILE A 55 -2.40 0.57 -4.47
N THR A 56 -2.19 -0.67 -4.04
CA THR A 56 -0.91 -1.37 -4.15
C THR A 56 -1.08 -2.74 -4.78
N THR A 57 -0.09 -3.16 -5.56
CA THR A 57 0.05 -4.55 -6.03
C THR A 57 1.41 -5.08 -5.59
N ILE A 58 1.44 -6.29 -5.02
CA ILE A 58 2.66 -6.95 -4.57
C ILE A 58 2.67 -8.40 -5.04
N GLY A 59 3.75 -8.79 -5.73
CA GLY A 59 4.04 -10.18 -6.04
C GLY A 59 4.88 -10.84 -4.95
N PHE A 60 4.38 -11.97 -4.45
CA PHE A 60 4.98 -12.77 -3.39
C PHE A 60 5.39 -14.14 -3.89
N LYS A 61 6.46 -14.68 -3.30
CA LYS A 61 6.88 -16.07 -3.42
C LYS A 61 7.03 -16.68 -2.04
N SER A 62 6.48 -17.87 -1.82
CA SER A 62 6.72 -18.62 -0.59
C SER A 62 7.93 -19.56 -0.70
N GLY A 63 8.53 -19.82 0.46
CA GLY A 63 9.46 -20.92 0.68
C GLY A 63 8.73 -22.23 0.97
N THR A 64 9.41 -23.14 1.67
CA THR A 64 8.92 -24.51 1.92
C THR A 64 7.64 -24.56 2.77
N ASN A 65 7.49 -23.66 3.73
CA ASN A 65 6.33 -23.61 4.61
C ASN A 65 5.36 -22.49 4.20
N ARG A 66 4.08 -22.71 4.50
CA ARG A 66 3.03 -21.71 4.30
C ARG A 66 3.32 -20.48 5.16
N SER A 67 3.36 -19.30 4.55
CA SER A 67 3.61 -18.04 5.26
C SER A 67 2.33 -17.23 5.46
N GLN A 68 2.19 -16.60 6.62
CA GLN A 68 1.17 -15.60 6.89
C GLN A 68 1.81 -14.22 6.86
N LEU A 69 1.54 -13.45 5.81
CA LEU A 69 2.10 -12.12 5.62
C LEU A 69 1.16 -11.05 6.17
N PHE A 70 1.73 -10.02 6.78
CA PHE A 70 0.99 -8.86 7.27
C PHE A 70 1.43 -7.61 6.52
N VAL A 71 0.51 -7.05 5.73
CA VAL A 71 0.74 -5.88 4.89
C VAL A 71 0.06 -4.69 5.55
N ARG A 72 0.77 -3.56 5.65
CA ARG A 72 0.25 -2.33 6.25
C ARG A 72 0.58 -1.11 5.41
N ILE A 73 -0.31 -0.13 5.43
CA ILE A 73 -0.08 1.20 4.90
C ILE A 73 -0.17 2.20 6.06
N PHE A 74 0.88 3.01 6.19
CA PHE A 74 0.95 4.08 7.17
C PHE A 74 0.77 5.44 6.48
N ARG A 75 0.10 6.39 7.14
CA ARG A 75 0.19 7.82 6.82
C ARG A 75 0.92 8.52 7.95
N ASN A 76 2.11 9.08 7.70
CA ASN A 76 2.93 9.74 8.72
C ASN A 76 3.03 8.87 10.00
N ASP A 77 3.44 7.61 9.84
CA ASP A 77 3.55 6.60 10.92
C ASP A 77 2.23 6.14 11.59
N ILE A 78 1.07 6.63 11.14
CA ILE A 78 -0.24 6.15 11.63
C ILE A 78 -0.70 5.00 10.74
N ASP A 79 -0.94 3.82 11.32
CA ASP A 79 -1.55 2.68 10.62
C ASP A 79 -2.99 3.05 10.19
N ILE A 80 -3.21 3.16 8.88
CA ILE A 80 -4.52 3.48 8.29
C ILE A 80 -5.13 2.29 7.55
N PHE A 81 -4.35 1.24 7.34
CA PHE A 81 -4.79 0.03 6.67
C PHE A 81 -3.85 -1.12 7.02
N ASN A 82 -4.43 -2.26 7.34
CA ASN A 82 -3.71 -3.50 7.50
C ASN A 82 -4.52 -4.69 6.99
N THR A 83 -3.83 -5.71 6.50
CA THR A 83 -4.44 -6.96 6.05
C THR A 83 -3.45 -8.11 6.15
N GLN A 84 -3.98 -9.32 6.19
CA GLN A 84 -3.19 -10.54 6.24
C GLN A 84 -3.42 -11.40 5.00
N VAL A 85 -2.34 -11.92 4.41
CA VAL A 85 -2.41 -12.87 3.29
C VAL A 85 -1.69 -14.16 3.62
N SER A 86 -2.37 -15.28 3.40
CA SER A 86 -1.71 -16.56 3.39
C SER A 86 -1.21 -16.88 2.00
N ILE A 87 0.09 -17.06 1.85
CA ILE A 87 0.70 -17.60 0.62
C ILE A 87 1.07 -19.07 0.85
N GLY A 88 1.07 -19.86 -0.23
CA GLY A 88 1.23 -21.31 -0.18
C GLY A 88 2.64 -21.76 0.21
N SER A 89 3.07 -22.93 -0.26
CA SER A 89 4.42 -23.49 -0.08
C SER A 89 5.06 -23.81 -1.43
N THR A 90 6.31 -24.25 -1.42
CA THR A 90 7.01 -24.76 -2.62
C THR A 90 6.22 -25.82 -3.37
N ASP A 91 5.45 -26.64 -2.67
CA ASP A 91 4.69 -27.75 -3.26
C ASP A 91 3.25 -27.37 -3.61
N TYR A 92 2.81 -26.15 -3.26
CA TYR A 92 1.43 -25.71 -3.47
C TYR A 92 1.32 -24.18 -3.53
N LYS A 93 0.91 -23.63 -4.69
CA LYS A 93 0.66 -22.18 -4.90
C LYS A 93 1.78 -21.29 -4.35
N GLN A 94 3.00 -21.56 -4.82
CA GLN A 94 4.21 -20.87 -4.40
C GLN A 94 4.21 -19.37 -4.74
N TYR A 95 3.53 -18.98 -5.81
CA TYR A 95 3.50 -17.62 -6.34
C TYR A 95 2.11 -17.02 -6.14
N SER A 96 2.05 -15.76 -5.68
CA SER A 96 0.81 -14.97 -5.67
C SER A 96 1.08 -13.52 -6.06
N VAL A 97 0.07 -12.88 -6.65
CA VAL A 97 0.05 -11.43 -6.88
C VAL A 97 -1.21 -10.90 -6.22
N GLU A 98 -1.02 -10.05 -5.23
CA GLU A 98 -2.12 -9.49 -4.44
C GLU A 98 -2.27 -8.01 -4.72
N THR A 99 -3.51 -7.55 -4.83
CA THR A 99 -3.83 -6.12 -4.93
C THR A 99 -4.70 -5.70 -3.77
N PHE A 100 -4.29 -4.64 -3.07
CA PHE A 100 -5.03 -4.07 -1.96
C PHE A 100 -5.41 -2.63 -2.27
N GLN A 101 -6.55 -2.22 -1.74
CA GLN A 101 -7.05 -0.86 -1.85
C GLN A 101 -7.58 -0.37 -0.50
N THR A 102 -7.38 0.91 -0.21
CA THR A 102 -7.96 1.58 0.96
C THR A 102 -8.32 3.02 0.63
N ILE A 103 -9.18 3.61 1.45
CA ILE A 103 -9.62 5.01 1.32
C ILE A 103 -9.34 5.71 2.64
N ASP A 104 -8.42 6.66 2.62
CA ASP A 104 -8.12 7.55 3.73
C ASP A 104 -8.93 8.85 3.58
N LYS A 105 -9.71 9.23 4.59
CA LYS A 105 -10.68 10.35 4.48
C LYS A 105 -10.27 11.50 5.37
N ASN A 106 -10.67 12.71 4.96
CA ASN A 106 -10.51 13.93 5.73
C ASN A 106 -9.04 14.19 6.09
N VAL A 107 -8.15 14.01 5.12
CA VAL A 107 -6.71 14.24 5.32
C VAL A 107 -6.49 15.74 5.53
N SER A 108 -5.74 16.09 6.58
CA SER A 108 -5.42 17.49 6.88
C SER A 108 -4.63 18.15 5.75
N SER A 109 -4.54 19.47 5.75
CA SER A 109 -3.61 20.15 4.84
C SER A 109 -2.16 19.85 5.22
N GLY A 110 -1.29 19.66 4.23
CA GLY A 110 0.11 19.38 4.44
C GLY A 110 0.69 18.46 3.38
N ILE A 111 1.93 18.03 3.59
CA ILE A 111 2.54 16.91 2.86
C ILE A 111 2.38 15.68 3.76
N HIS A 112 1.90 14.60 3.17
CA HIS A 112 1.67 13.33 3.85
C HIS A 112 2.44 12.23 3.17
N GLU A 113 3.32 11.57 3.92
CA GLU A 113 4.01 10.36 3.45
C GLU A 113 3.10 9.16 3.69
N TYR A 114 2.90 8.37 2.64
CA TYR A 114 2.26 7.07 2.69
C TYR A 114 3.32 5.98 2.51
N THR A 115 3.39 5.06 3.46
CA THR A 115 4.45 4.03 3.51
C THR A 115 3.83 2.65 3.52
N LEU A 116 4.17 1.84 2.51
CA LEU A 116 3.77 0.44 2.39
C LEU A 116 4.80 -0.45 3.06
N THR A 117 4.35 -1.35 3.94
CA THR A 117 5.22 -2.28 4.66
C THR A 117 4.69 -3.70 4.62
N VAL A 118 5.60 -4.66 4.82
CA VAL A 118 5.26 -6.07 4.99
C VAL A 118 6.13 -6.71 6.06
N GLU A 119 5.55 -7.65 6.80
CA GLU A 119 6.26 -8.57 7.70
C GLU A 119 5.67 -9.98 7.61
N ASN A 120 6.46 -10.99 7.98
CA ASN A 120 6.00 -12.36 8.09
C ASN A 120 5.63 -12.68 9.54
N LEU A 121 4.41 -13.18 9.76
CA LEU A 121 3.90 -13.59 11.07
C LEU A 121 4.25 -15.05 11.40
N THR A 122 4.74 -15.82 10.42
CA THR A 122 5.05 -17.25 10.58
C THR A 122 6.56 -17.46 10.71
N SER A 123 7.03 -17.67 11.95
CA SER A 123 8.46 -17.71 12.29
C SER A 123 9.28 -18.83 11.63
N ASP A 124 8.64 -19.96 11.32
CA ASP A 124 9.24 -21.13 10.68
C ASP A 124 9.01 -21.19 9.16
N ALA A 125 8.45 -20.13 8.58
CA ALA A 125 8.26 -19.99 7.14
C ALA A 125 9.08 -18.82 6.59
N SER A 126 9.31 -18.85 5.29
CA SER A 126 9.98 -17.78 4.56
C SER A 126 9.15 -17.38 3.35
N ALA A 127 9.25 -16.10 3.02
CA ALA A 127 8.56 -15.51 1.89
C ALA A 127 9.39 -14.35 1.36
N ASP A 128 9.32 -14.15 0.06
CA ASP A 128 9.99 -13.06 -0.62
C ASP A 128 8.97 -12.18 -1.35
N VAL A 129 9.31 -10.89 -1.46
CA VAL A 129 8.71 -10.03 -2.49
C VAL A 129 9.53 -10.21 -3.76
N ILE A 130 8.86 -10.58 -4.84
CA ILE A 130 9.47 -10.89 -6.15
C ILE A 130 8.96 -9.96 -7.27
N GLY A 131 7.97 -9.13 -6.96
CA GLY A 131 7.29 -8.27 -7.93
C GLY A 131 6.20 -8.98 -8.75
N PRO A 132 5.31 -8.22 -9.43
CA PRO A 132 5.35 -6.76 -9.53
C PRO A 132 5.11 -6.06 -8.19
N LEU A 133 5.73 -4.90 -7.99
CA LEU A 133 5.54 -4.04 -6.82
C LEU A 133 5.15 -2.65 -7.33
N SER A 134 3.92 -2.23 -7.02
CA SER A 134 3.43 -0.89 -7.30
C SER A 134 2.70 -0.31 -6.11
N PHE A 135 2.73 1.01 -6.00
CA PHE A 135 1.95 1.76 -5.04
C PHE A 135 1.57 3.11 -5.61
N SER A 136 0.30 3.49 -5.44
CA SER A 136 -0.22 4.77 -5.91
C SER A 136 -1.24 5.34 -4.94
N GLY A 137 -1.36 6.65 -4.96
CA GLY A 137 -2.32 7.41 -4.19
C GLY A 137 -2.93 8.52 -5.02
N LEU A 138 -4.25 8.60 -5.01
CA LEU A 138 -5.03 9.62 -5.69
C LEU A 138 -5.81 10.44 -4.65
N ALA A 139 -5.39 11.69 -4.44
CA ALA A 139 -6.09 12.62 -3.58
C ALA A 139 -7.22 13.31 -4.36
N ILE A 140 -8.43 13.27 -3.82
CA ILE A 140 -9.65 13.77 -4.46
C ILE A 140 -10.38 14.68 -3.49
N GLY A 141 -10.72 15.89 -3.95
CA GLY A 141 -11.47 16.89 -3.20
C GLY A 141 -12.90 17.03 -3.70
N GLN A 142 -13.74 17.68 -2.89
CA GLN A 142 -15.06 18.13 -3.28
C GLN A 142 -15.20 19.64 -3.05
N VAL A 143 -15.65 20.35 -4.08
CA VAL A 143 -16.01 21.78 -3.98
C VAL A 143 -17.52 21.92 -4.03
N TYR A 144 -18.05 22.73 -3.10
CA TYR A 144 -19.45 23.11 -3.07
C TYR A 144 -19.60 24.49 -3.74
N ASN A 145 -20.27 24.54 -4.89
CA ASN A 145 -20.72 25.80 -5.48
C ASN A 145 -22.20 26.03 -5.12
N SER A 146 -22.46 27.11 -4.38
CA SER A 146 -23.79 27.70 -4.23
C SER A 146 -23.93 28.81 -5.28
N TYR A 147 -24.72 28.55 -6.33
CA TYR A 147 -25.26 29.62 -7.18
C TYR A 147 -26.40 30.32 -6.46
#